data_AF-A0A6L5Y707-F1
#
_entry.id   AF-A0A6L5Y707-F1
#
_cell.length_a   1.000
_cell.length_b   1.000
_cell.length_c   1.000
_cell.angle_alpha   90.00
_cell.angle_beta   90.00
_cell.angle_gamma   90.00
#
_symmetry.space_group_name_H-M   'P 1'
#
loop_
_entity.id
_entity.type
_entity.pdbx_description
1 polymer ?
#
loop_
_entity_poly.entity_id
_entity_poly.type
_entity_poly.pdbx_seq_one_letter_code
_entity_poly.pdbx_strand_id
1 'polypeptide(L)'
;MFEIKENRRILPDGTQITTYSRDVVSCNILEVEAGTTGYMGGDTGHGGRTYFRIEDTGGTDIQIHPLGRYADEGFEVFLGGDCELETIIRALKFITKVLEEESKEVYD
;
A
#
# COMPACT_ATOMS: atom_id res chain seq x y z
N MET A 1 16.19 -5.73 11.34
CA MET A 1 14.85 -6.04 10.82
C MET A 1 13.93 -4.99 11.45
N PHE A 2 13.32 -4.12 10.64
CA PHE A 2 12.40 -3.11 11.17
C PHE A 2 11.11 -3.80 11.65
N GLU A 3 10.49 -3.26 12.70
CA GLU A 3 9.26 -3.78 13.29
C GLU A 3 8.10 -3.69 12.27
N ILE A 4 7.36 -4.79 12.11
CA ILE A 4 6.10 -4.79 11.35
C ILE A 4 4.97 -4.63 12.37
N LYS A 5 4.13 -3.62 12.17
CA LYS A 5 2.97 -3.35 13.03
C LYS A 5 1.70 -3.84 12.34
N GLU A 6 0.92 -4.66 13.04
CA GLU A 6 -0.43 -5.04 12.63
C GLU A 6 -1.42 -3.95 13.06
N ASN A 7 -2.32 -3.55 12.15
CA ASN A 7 -3.35 -2.54 12.37
C ASN A 7 -4.71 -3.04 11.87
N ARG A 8 -5.76 -2.26 12.14
CA ARG A 8 -7.07 -2.40 11.51
C ARG A 8 -7.46 -1.13 10.79
N ARG A 9 -7.98 -1.27 9.57
CA ARG A 9 -8.50 -0.17 8.74
C ARG A 9 -9.96 -0.40 8.37
N ILE A 10 -10.73 0.67 8.38
CA ILE A 10 -12.08 0.72 7.82
C ILE A 10 -11.95 1.40 6.45
N LEU A 11 -12.33 0.69 5.39
CA LEU A 11 -12.30 1.19 4.02
C LEU A 11 -13.50 2.10 3.74
N PRO A 12 -13.51 2.88 2.63
CA PRO A 12 -14.60 3.81 2.33
C PRO A 12 -15.99 3.19 2.26
N ASP A 13 -16.09 1.89 1.96
CA ASP A 13 -17.35 1.14 1.91
C ASP A 13 -17.76 0.50 3.25
N GLY A 14 -16.99 0.75 4.32
CA GLY A 14 -17.22 0.20 5.66
C GLY A 14 -16.54 -1.15 5.92
N THR A 15 -15.90 -1.77 4.92
CA THR A 15 -15.19 -3.04 5.10
C THR A 15 -14.03 -2.87 6.09
N GLN A 16 -13.96 -3.72 7.10
CA GLN A 16 -12.81 -3.77 8.01
C GLN A 16 -11.78 -4.79 7.53
N ILE A 17 -10.53 -4.38 7.43
CA ILE A 17 -9.41 -5.26 7.06
C ILE A 17 -8.28 -5.16 8.08
N THR A 18 -7.55 -6.26 8.25
CA THR A 18 -6.24 -6.24 8.91
C THR A 18 -5.22 -5.68 7.91
N THR A 19 -4.35 -4.80 8.40
CA THR A 19 -3.26 -4.22 7.60
C THR A 19 -1.94 -4.37 8.34
N TYR A 20 -0.84 -4.35 7.60
CA TYR A 20 0.51 -4.39 8.14
C TYR A 20 1.27 -3.17 7.67
N SER A 21 2.01 -2.56 8.58
CA SER A 21 2.79 -1.36 8.30
C SER A 21 4.23 -1.49 8.78
N ARG A 22 5.12 -0.72 8.16
CA ARG A 22 6.51 -0.53 8.60
C ARG A 22 7.07 0.78 8.10
N ASP A 23 8.12 1.24 8.77
CA ASP A 23 8.96 2.34 8.29
C ASP A 23 10.05 1.84 7.34
N VAL A 24 10.30 2.61 6.29
CA VAL A 24 11.40 2.45 5.35
C VAL A 24 12.30 3.68 5.47
N VAL A 25 13.43 3.47 6.16
CA VAL A 25 14.38 4.53 6.50
C VAL A 25 15.61 4.48 5.59
N SER A 26 16.01 5.64 5.09
CA SER A 26 17.30 5.99 4.48
C SER A 26 17.61 7.47 4.78
N CYS A 27 18.07 8.28 3.82
CA CYS A 27 18.11 9.76 3.96
C CYS A 27 16.70 10.39 3.99
N ASN A 28 15.68 9.65 3.55
CA ASN A 28 14.25 9.95 3.73
C ASN A 28 13.55 8.82 4.51
N ILE A 29 12.32 9.06 4.98
CA ILE A 29 11.51 8.09 5.72
C ILE A 29 10.11 7.98 5.09
N LEU A 30 9.74 6.76 4.72
CA LEU A 30 8.38 6.42 4.30
C LEU A 30 7.73 5.48 5.32
N GLU A 31 6.51 5.77 5.76
CA GLU A 31 5.64 4.76 6.38
C GLU A 31 4.80 4.11 5.28
N VAL A 32 4.80 2.78 5.25
CA VAL A 32 4.07 2.00 4.24
C VAL A 32 3.13 1.06 4.95
N GLU A 33 1.90 0.95 4.48
CA GLU A 33 0.85 0.11 5.04
C GLU A 33 0.11 -0.62 3.92
N ALA A 34 -0.22 -1.90 4.10
CA ALA A 34 -0.99 -2.67 3.11
C ALA A 34 -1.87 -3.73 3.78
N GLY A 35 -2.94 -4.14 3.10
CA GLY A 35 -3.80 -5.24 3.50
C GLY A 35 -4.88 -5.54 2.48
N THR A 36 -5.44 -6.74 2.54
CA THR A 36 -6.49 -7.21 1.64
C THR A 36 -7.44 -8.17 2.36
N THR A 37 -8.64 -8.34 1.82
CA THR A 37 -9.55 -9.43 2.22
C THR A 37 -9.17 -10.77 1.57
N GLY A 38 -8.17 -10.78 0.67
CA GLY A 38 -7.84 -11.91 -0.19
C GLY A 38 -8.75 -12.03 -1.41
N TYR A 39 -8.50 -13.05 -2.23
CA TYR A 39 -9.29 -13.33 -3.43
C TYR A 39 -10.70 -13.81 -3.05
N MET A 40 -11.73 -13.20 -3.64
CA MET A 40 -13.15 -13.56 -3.40
C MET A 40 -13.88 -14.08 -4.64
N GLY A 41 -13.15 -14.34 -5.72
CA GLY A 41 -13.70 -14.84 -6.99
C GLY A 41 -14.58 -13.80 -7.69
N GLY A 42 -13.98 -12.98 -8.56
CA GLY A 42 -14.68 -11.99 -9.37
C GLY A 42 -14.18 -10.55 -9.17
N ASP A 43 -15.03 -9.59 -9.49
CA ASP A 43 -14.77 -8.15 -9.36
C ASP A 43 -15.19 -7.59 -7.99
N THR A 44 -15.21 -6.26 -7.86
CA THR A 44 -15.61 -5.52 -6.66
C THR A 44 -16.96 -5.97 -6.07
N GLY A 45 -17.90 -6.44 -6.90
CA GLY A 45 -19.22 -6.90 -6.47
C GLY A 45 -19.19 -8.16 -5.58
N HIS A 46 -18.08 -8.90 -5.63
CA HIS A 46 -17.86 -10.13 -4.85
C HIS A 46 -17.19 -9.85 -3.50
N GLY A 47 -16.97 -8.57 -3.16
CA GLY A 47 -16.51 -8.14 -1.84
C GLY A 47 -15.00 -8.13 -1.63
N GLY A 48 -14.20 -8.49 -2.65
CA GLY A 48 -12.75 -8.38 -2.57
C GLY A 48 -12.29 -6.92 -2.40
N ARG A 49 -11.43 -6.66 -1.41
CA ARG A 49 -10.86 -5.34 -1.15
C ARG A 49 -9.35 -5.41 -0.97
N THR A 50 -8.68 -4.38 -1.46
CA THR A 50 -7.24 -4.20 -1.34
C THR A 50 -6.96 -2.76 -0.96
N TYR A 51 -6.03 -2.59 -0.04
CA TYR A 51 -5.59 -1.31 0.47
C TYR A 51 -4.07 -1.30 0.52
N PHE A 52 -3.48 -0.19 0.11
CA PHE A 52 -2.14 0.16 0.48
C PHE A 52 -2.01 1.67 0.57
N ARG A 53 -1.00 2.12 1.32
CA ARG A 53 -0.66 3.52 1.51
C ARG A 53 0.85 3.65 1.65
N ILE A 54 1.36 4.75 1.12
CA ILE A 54 2.73 5.21 1.29
C ILE A 54 2.62 6.65 1.77
N GLU A 55 3.22 6.97 2.90
CA GLU A 55 3.21 8.30 3.50
C GLU A 55 4.65 8.76 3.73
N ASP A 56 4.94 10.00 3.35
CA ASP A 56 6.19 10.66 3.74
C ASP A 56 6.11 11.01 5.23
N THR A 57 7.00 10.42 6.01
CA THR A 57 7.17 10.71 7.43
C THR A 57 8.49 11.41 7.72
N GLY A 58 9.27 11.74 6.69
CA GLY A 58 10.45 12.57 6.83
C GLY A 58 11.26 12.73 5.54
N GLY A 59 11.21 13.94 4.97
CA GLY A 59 12.21 14.42 4.03
C GLY A 59 12.20 13.75 2.66
N THR A 60 11.08 13.16 2.24
CA THR A 60 10.94 12.58 0.91
C THR A 60 10.53 13.65 -0.10
N ASP A 61 11.28 13.80 -1.20
CA ASP A 61 10.79 14.56 -2.36
C ASP A 61 9.78 13.70 -3.13
N ILE A 62 8.49 13.83 -2.78
CA ILE A 62 7.38 13.07 -3.36
C ILE A 62 6.25 13.98 -3.85
N GLN A 63 5.73 13.70 -5.05
CA GLN A 63 4.51 14.31 -5.58
C GLN A 63 3.58 13.23 -6.11
N ILE A 64 2.28 13.32 -5.77
CA ILE A 64 1.26 12.36 -6.21
C ILE A 64 0.18 13.12 -6.97
N HIS A 65 -0.04 12.74 -8.22
CA HIS A 65 -1.06 13.34 -9.08
C HIS A 65 -2.17 12.33 -9.34
N PRO A 66 -3.41 12.55 -8.85
CA PRO A 66 -4.54 11.71 -9.24
C PRO A 66 -4.91 11.96 -10.70
N LEU A 67 -5.30 10.90 -11.39
CA LEU A 67 -5.84 10.96 -12.74
C LEU A 67 -7.37 10.96 -12.69
N GLY A 68 -7.99 11.72 -13.58
CA GLY A 68 -9.43 11.90 -13.64
C GLY A 68 -9.98 12.90 -12.62
N ARG A 69 -11.23 13.32 -12.81
CA ARG A 69 -11.88 14.34 -11.97
C ARG A 69 -12.10 13.89 -10.53
N TYR A 70 -12.31 12.58 -10.33
CA TYR A 70 -12.66 12.00 -9.05
C TYR A 70 -11.56 11.09 -8.48
N ALA A 71 -10.35 11.13 -9.06
CA ALA A 71 -9.22 10.28 -8.68
C ALA A 71 -9.49 8.77 -8.80
N ASP A 72 -10.35 8.37 -9.73
CA ASP A 72 -10.79 7.00 -10.00
C ASP A 72 -10.20 6.43 -11.31
N GLU A 73 -9.46 7.24 -12.08
CA GLU A 73 -8.82 6.81 -13.33
C GLU A 73 -7.35 6.37 -13.14
N GLY A 74 -6.76 6.66 -11.96
CA GLY A 74 -5.39 6.27 -11.62
C GLY A 74 -4.64 7.33 -10.82
N PHE A 75 -3.32 7.16 -10.69
CA PHE A 75 -2.42 8.13 -10.07
C PHE A 75 -0.99 8.00 -10.62
N GLU A 76 -0.25 9.10 -10.59
CA GLU A 76 1.18 9.15 -10.88
C GLU A 76 1.97 9.51 -9.61
N VAL A 77 3.17 8.96 -9.47
CA VAL A 77 4.08 9.24 -8.36
C VAL A 77 5.42 9.71 -8.92
N PHE A 78 5.86 10.88 -8.51
CA PHE A 78 7.15 11.47 -8.86
C PHE A 78 8.03 11.50 -7.62
N LEU A 79 9.29 11.09 -7.78
CA LEU A 79 10.26 10.94 -6.70
C LEU A 79 11.61 11.49 -7.13
N GLY A 80 12.23 12.30 -6.27
CA GLY A 80 13.42 13.09 -6.61
C GLY A 80 14.71 12.62 -5.95
N GLY A 81 15.37 11.61 -6.50
CA GLY A 81 16.71 11.21 -6.08
C GLY A 81 16.94 9.70 -5.95
N ASP A 82 18.20 9.32 -5.71
CA ASP A 82 18.58 7.92 -5.53
C ASP A 82 18.01 7.33 -4.23
N CYS A 83 17.84 8.17 -3.21
CA CYS A 83 17.34 7.76 -1.91
C CYS A 83 15.85 7.40 -1.98
N GLU A 84 15.06 8.24 -2.65
CA GLU A 84 13.64 8.04 -2.92
C GLU A 84 13.43 6.82 -3.82
N LEU A 85 14.32 6.60 -4.80
CA LEU A 85 14.32 5.40 -5.63
C LEU A 85 14.55 4.13 -4.80
N GLU A 86 15.52 4.12 -3.88
CA GLU A 86 15.76 2.96 -3.02
C GLU A 86 14.58 2.70 -2.06
N THR A 87 14.10 3.76 -1.38
CA THR A 87 13.04 3.64 -0.38
C THR A 87 11.72 3.25 -1.02
N ILE A 88 11.37 3.77 -2.20
CA ILE A 88 10.14 3.37 -2.89
C ILE A 88 10.20 1.91 -3.33
N ILE A 89 11.34 1.42 -3.83
CA ILE A 89 11.49 0.00 -4.21
C ILE A 89 11.26 -0.90 -2.98
N ARG A 90 11.80 -0.52 -1.82
CA ARG A 90 11.61 -1.26 -0.56
C ARG A 90 10.18 -1.17 -0.03
N ALA A 91 9.50 -0.06 -0.23
CA ALA A 91 8.10 0.12 0.11
C ALA A 91 7.19 -0.76 -0.75
N LEU A 92 7.36 -0.70 -2.08
CA LEU A 92 6.60 -1.52 -3.03
C LEU A 92 6.80 -3.02 -2.78
N LYS A 93 8.05 -3.47 -2.56
CA LYS A 93 8.32 -4.88 -2.21
C LYS A 93 7.59 -5.34 -0.95
N PHE A 94 7.46 -4.47 0.05
CA PHE A 94 6.70 -4.82 1.24
C PHE A 94 5.21 -4.90 0.97
N ILE A 95 4.66 -3.92 0.25
CA ILE A 95 3.25 -3.93 -0.14
C ILE A 95 2.94 -5.21 -0.91
N THR A 96 3.72 -5.54 -1.94
CA THR A 96 3.59 -6.78 -2.70
C THR A 96 3.61 -8.00 -1.79
N LYS A 97 4.61 -8.10 -0.92
CA LYS A 97 4.73 -9.22 0.02
C LYS A 97 3.49 -9.39 0.90
N VAL A 98 3.01 -8.30 1.51
CA VAL A 98 1.81 -8.33 2.37
C VAL A 98 0.59 -8.78 1.57
N LEU A 99 0.41 -8.24 0.37
CA LEU A 99 -0.73 -8.58 -0.47
C LEU A 99 -0.68 -10.05 -0.93
N GLU A 100 0.50 -10.59 -1.25
CA GLU A 100 0.69 -12.00 -1.61
C GLU A 100 0.44 -12.93 -0.41
N GLU A 101 0.97 -12.61 0.76
CA GLU A 101 0.81 -13.44 1.97
C GLU A 101 -0.65 -13.46 2.46
N GLU A 102 -1.38 -12.33 2.35
CA GLU A 102 -2.78 -12.23 2.76
C GLU A 102 -3.76 -12.64 1.65
N SER A 103 -3.31 -12.70 0.39
CA SER A 103 -4.07 -13.32 -0.69
C SER A 103 -4.05 -14.83 -0.54
N LYS A 104 -4.98 -15.38 0.26
CA LYS A 104 -5.23 -16.81 0.29
C LYS A 104 -5.62 -17.26 -1.11
N GLU A 105 -4.83 -18.14 -1.74
CA GLU A 105 -5.26 -18.84 -2.94
C GLU A 105 -6.57 -19.55 -2.60
N VAL A 106 -7.65 -19.19 -3.30
CA VAL A 106 -8.88 -19.98 -3.26
C VAL A 106 -8.54 -21.25 -4.05
N TYR A 107 -7.98 -22.25 -3.37
CA TYR A 107 -7.93 -23.61 -3.89
C TYR A 107 -9.38 -24.05 -4.09
N ASP A 108 -9.72 -24.33 -5.35
CA ASP A 108 -10.94 -25.06 -5.75
C ASP A 108 -10.86 -26.53 -5.25
#